data_AF-A0A536AZ27-F1
#
_entry.id   AF-A0A536AZ27-F1
#
_cell.length_a   1.000
_cell.length_b   1.000
_cell.length_c   1.000
_cell.angle_alpha   90.00
_cell.angle_beta   90.00
_cell.angle_gamma   90.00
#
_symmetry.space_group_name_H-M   'P 1'
#
loop_
_entity.id
_entity.type
_entity.pdbx_description
1 polymer ?
#
loop_
_entity_poly.entity_id
_entity_poly.type
_entity_poly.pdbx_seq_one_letter_code
_entity_poly.pdbx_strand_id
1 'polypeptide(L)'
;MGKKQVRQVRQQMRKVQPKGAASNAQGATRKQRERFVQSGGMLQGYAPERVIRIGYISIGVAVLCVLVIAACLVFLPPIYGWPDAIAAAVAWVFPIALLASFVGPGFRLALKDRKAEPRLIQGQLVGASSVSTSLGLGMLMVQTRGGVEQLLVPPARLKQVPGNQVNVVVTVTPNLHHVKSVGVMGQRMVGRVEPPVPPVMRRLQLLPVLTPLSLAVGAVVADDAVALSPINPSALHALLAVLAGVVIAAAVYGISFLVQRRMMEEVQALVPRT
;
A
#
# COMPACT_ATOMS: atom_id res chain seq x y z
N MET A 1 -49.88 -26.58 -10.70
CA MET A 1 -48.48 -26.88 -10.29
C MET A 1 -47.54 -25.74 -10.68
N GLY A 2 -47.38 -24.67 -9.89
CA GLY A 2 -46.61 -23.50 -10.37
C GLY A 2 -46.05 -22.53 -9.30
N LYS A 3 -45.89 -22.94 -8.05
CA LYS A 3 -45.44 -22.03 -6.97
C LYS A 3 -44.13 -22.44 -6.26
N LYS A 4 -43.54 -23.60 -6.58
CA LYS A 4 -42.33 -24.09 -5.91
C LYS A 4 -41.01 -23.75 -6.64
N GLN A 5 -41.02 -23.54 -7.95
CA GLN A 5 -39.79 -23.22 -8.71
C GLN A 5 -39.32 -21.77 -8.54
N VAL A 6 -40.23 -20.80 -8.34
CA VAL A 6 -39.85 -19.38 -8.19
C VAL A 6 -39.14 -19.10 -6.86
N ARG A 7 -39.39 -19.93 -5.84
CA ARG A 7 -38.78 -19.75 -4.51
C ARG A 7 -37.32 -20.25 -4.46
N GLN A 8 -36.95 -21.22 -5.30
CA GLN A 8 -35.57 -21.72 -5.40
C GLN A 8 -34.67 -20.78 -6.22
N VAL A 9 -35.20 -20.07 -7.21
CA VAL A 9 -34.41 -19.08 -7.99
C VAL A 9 -34.07 -17.84 -7.16
N ARG A 10 -34.92 -17.45 -6.19
CA ARG A 10 -34.65 -16.33 -5.27
C ARG A 10 -33.57 -16.63 -4.21
N GLN A 11 -33.27 -17.90 -3.92
CA GLN A 11 -32.22 -18.27 -2.97
C GLN A 11 -30.84 -18.48 -3.63
N GLN A 12 -30.80 -18.65 -4.96
CA GLN A 12 -29.56 -18.61 -5.74
C GLN A 12 -29.14 -17.20 -6.18
N MET A 13 -29.86 -16.16 -5.75
CA MET A 13 -29.24 -14.84 -5.53
C MET A 13 -28.36 -14.92 -4.27
N ARG A 14 -27.39 -15.84 -4.26
CA ARG A 14 -26.23 -15.70 -3.40
C ARG A 14 -25.64 -14.38 -3.84
N LYS A 15 -25.81 -13.33 -3.02
CA LYS A 15 -25.08 -12.06 -3.08
C LYS A 15 -23.74 -12.36 -3.70
N VAL A 16 -23.60 -12.10 -5.01
CA VAL A 16 -22.31 -12.04 -5.66
C VAL A 16 -21.78 -10.72 -5.13
N GLN A 17 -21.35 -10.75 -3.86
CA GLN A 17 -20.51 -9.72 -3.32
C GLN A 17 -19.37 -9.65 -4.33
N PRO A 18 -19.17 -8.49 -4.99
CA PRO A 18 -18.02 -8.31 -5.84
C PRO A 18 -16.83 -8.77 -5.01
N LYS A 19 -16.03 -9.70 -5.57
CA LYS A 19 -14.90 -10.30 -4.88
C LYS A 19 -14.07 -9.13 -4.36
N GLY A 20 -14.19 -8.88 -3.05
CA GLY A 20 -13.78 -7.60 -2.48
C GLY A 20 -12.34 -7.34 -2.87
N ALA A 21 -12.06 -6.12 -3.36
CA ALA A 21 -10.70 -5.71 -3.63
C ALA A 21 -9.84 -6.06 -2.41
N ALA A 22 -8.65 -6.59 -2.68
CA ALA A 22 -7.69 -6.85 -1.62
C ALA A 22 -7.43 -5.51 -0.92
N SER A 23 -7.90 -5.39 0.31
CA SER A 23 -7.91 -4.13 1.06
C SER A 23 -7.20 -4.36 2.38
N ASN A 24 -6.34 -3.41 2.74
CA ASN A 24 -5.65 -3.36 4.02
C ASN A 24 -6.39 -2.47 5.04
N ALA A 25 -7.68 -2.18 4.83
CA ALA A 25 -8.46 -1.32 5.71
C ALA A 25 -8.64 -1.91 7.13
N GLN A 26 -8.82 -1.03 8.11
CA GLN A 26 -9.21 -1.42 9.48
C GLN A 26 -10.53 -2.22 9.41
N GLY A 27 -10.50 -3.48 9.88
CA GLY A 27 -11.61 -4.44 9.76
C GLY A 27 -11.42 -5.53 8.69
N ALA A 28 -10.37 -5.48 7.87
CA ALA A 28 -10.08 -6.54 6.90
C ALA A 28 -9.75 -7.87 7.60
N THR A 29 -10.43 -8.95 7.19
CA THR A 29 -10.18 -10.31 7.68
C THR A 29 -8.74 -10.74 7.41
N ARG A 30 -8.16 -11.60 8.25
CA ARG A 30 -6.80 -12.14 8.07
C ARG A 30 -6.56 -12.65 6.63
N LYS A 31 -7.54 -13.38 6.09
CA LYS A 31 -7.52 -13.91 4.73
C LYS A 31 -7.51 -12.82 3.63
N GLN A 32 -8.16 -11.68 3.87
CA GLN A 32 -8.11 -10.52 2.95
C GLN A 32 -6.74 -9.84 2.99
N ARG A 33 -6.14 -9.70 4.18
CA ARG A 33 -4.79 -9.14 4.34
C ARG A 33 -3.72 -10.01 3.68
N GLU A 34 -3.80 -11.33 3.88
CA GLU A 34 -2.90 -12.29 3.23
C GLU A 34 -3.02 -12.21 1.70
N ARG A 35 -4.25 -12.11 1.16
CA ARG A 35 -4.47 -11.90 -0.28
C ARG A 35 -3.89 -10.58 -0.78
N PHE A 36 -3.99 -9.51 0.00
CA PHE A 36 -3.41 -8.21 -0.33
C PHE A 36 -1.89 -8.28 -0.40
N VAL A 37 -1.24 -8.91 0.58
CA VAL A 37 0.22 -9.12 0.54
C VAL A 37 0.61 -10.01 -0.65
N GLN A 38 -0.17 -11.06 -0.92
CA GLN A 38 0.05 -11.97 -2.05
C GLN A 38 -0.16 -11.30 -3.41
N SER A 39 -0.97 -10.24 -3.52
CA SER A 39 -1.17 -9.46 -4.74
C SER A 39 -0.16 -8.33 -4.92
N GLY A 40 0.87 -8.25 -4.06
CA GLY A 40 1.94 -7.26 -4.14
C GLY A 40 1.78 -6.08 -3.19
N GLY A 41 0.77 -6.13 -2.30
CA GLY A 41 0.53 -5.14 -1.26
C GLY A 41 0.39 -3.73 -1.83
N MET A 42 1.16 -2.79 -1.24
CA MET A 42 1.13 -1.38 -1.65
C MET A 42 1.67 -1.13 -3.06
N LEU A 43 2.40 -2.09 -3.63
CA LEU A 43 3.00 -1.99 -4.97
C LEU A 43 2.13 -2.64 -6.05
N GLN A 44 0.93 -3.12 -5.70
CA GLN A 44 -0.04 -3.62 -6.65
C GLN A 44 -0.48 -2.51 -7.63
N GLY A 45 -0.55 -2.85 -8.92
CA GLY A 45 -0.95 -1.97 -10.02
C GLY A 45 0.20 -1.15 -10.64
N TYR A 46 1.36 -1.09 -9.98
CA TYR A 46 2.52 -0.39 -10.50
C TYR A 46 3.26 -1.19 -11.58
N ALA A 47 3.90 -0.48 -12.50
CA ALA A 47 4.71 -1.10 -13.55
C ALA A 47 5.82 -1.97 -12.94
N PRO A 48 5.99 -3.23 -13.39
CA PRO A 48 7.02 -4.13 -12.88
C PRO A 48 8.41 -3.51 -12.89
N GLU A 49 8.77 -2.75 -13.93
CA GLU A 49 10.07 -2.10 -14.07
C GLU A 49 10.31 -1.06 -12.98
N ARG A 50 9.26 -0.30 -12.63
CA ARG A 50 9.32 0.69 -11.53
C ARG A 50 9.45 0.00 -10.18
N VAL A 51 8.69 -1.06 -9.96
CA VAL A 51 8.75 -1.85 -8.71
C VAL A 51 10.13 -2.50 -8.54
N ILE A 52 10.73 -3.01 -9.61
CA ILE A 52 12.09 -3.55 -9.60
C ILE A 52 13.11 -2.48 -9.21
N ARG A 53 13.00 -1.27 -9.78
CA ARG A 53 13.91 -0.16 -9.43
C ARG A 53 13.77 0.24 -7.96
N ILE A 54 12.54 0.33 -7.44
CA ILE A 54 12.28 0.57 -6.01
C ILE A 54 12.89 -0.54 -5.16
N GLY A 55 12.76 -1.80 -5.59
CA GLY A 55 13.38 -2.95 -4.93
C GLY A 55 14.90 -2.82 -4.82
N TYR A 56 15.60 -2.47 -5.90
CA TYR A 56 17.05 -2.26 -5.83
C TYR A 56 17.46 -1.10 -4.93
N ILE A 57 16.72 0.01 -4.95
CA ILE A 57 16.94 1.12 -4.02
C ILE A 57 16.74 0.64 -2.57
N SER A 58 15.69 -0.12 -2.29
CA SER A 58 15.43 -0.67 -0.95
C SER A 58 16.51 -1.62 -0.47
N ILE A 59 17.10 -2.42 -1.38
CA ILE A 59 18.25 -3.27 -1.06
C ILE A 59 19.46 -2.41 -0.70
N GLY A 60 19.74 -1.34 -1.47
CA GLY A 60 20.82 -0.41 -1.16
C GLY A 60 20.66 0.25 0.21
N VAL A 61 19.43 0.68 0.56
CA VAL A 61 19.12 1.22 1.89
C VAL A 61 19.30 0.16 2.98
N ALA A 62 18.86 -1.08 2.76
CA ALA A 62 19.04 -2.15 3.73
C ALA A 62 20.52 -2.46 3.98
N VAL A 63 21.36 -2.46 2.93
CA VAL A 63 22.82 -2.61 3.06
C VAL A 63 23.40 -1.45 3.87
N LEU A 64 22.98 -0.21 3.61
CA LEU A 64 23.41 0.94 4.41
C LEU A 64 23.04 0.77 5.89
N CYS A 65 21.81 0.33 6.20
CA CYS A 65 21.41 0.06 7.58
C CYS A 65 22.29 -1.00 8.24
N VAL A 66 22.67 -2.07 7.52
CA VAL A 66 23.60 -3.11 8.04
C VAL A 66 24.99 -2.53 8.31
N LEU A 67 25.49 -1.65 7.43
CA LEU A 67 26.78 -0.98 7.65
C LEU A 67 26.74 -0.07 8.88
N VAL A 68 25.63 0.63 9.12
CA VAL A 68 25.45 1.44 10.33
C VAL A 68 25.38 0.57 11.57
N ILE A 69 24.65 -0.55 11.54
CA ILE A 69 24.65 -1.53 12.65
C ILE A 69 26.07 -1.99 12.98
N ALA A 70 26.85 -2.35 11.96
CA ALA A 70 28.24 -2.77 12.15
C ALA A 70 29.10 -1.63 12.74
N ALA A 71 28.94 -0.41 12.25
CA ALA A 71 29.62 0.76 12.81
C ALA A 71 29.24 0.97 14.29
N CYS A 72 27.95 0.87 14.64
CA CYS A 72 27.51 1.02 16.02
C CYS A 72 28.15 -0.02 16.95
N LEU A 73 28.20 -1.28 16.51
CA LEU A 73 28.79 -2.37 17.29
C LEU A 73 30.32 -2.31 17.40
N VAL A 74 31.00 -1.58 16.52
CA VAL A 74 32.48 -1.42 16.58
C VAL A 74 32.88 -0.17 17.36
N PHE A 75 32.16 0.95 17.17
CA PHE A 75 32.58 2.26 17.69
C PHE A 75 31.91 2.67 19.01
N LEU A 76 30.69 2.21 19.33
CA LEU A 76 30.03 2.58 20.60
C LEU A 76 30.54 1.82 21.83
N PRO A 77 30.88 0.50 21.79
CA PRO A 77 31.30 -0.22 22.98
C PRO A 77 32.48 0.39 23.75
N PRO A 78 33.55 0.93 23.11
CA PRO A 78 34.66 1.52 23.86
C PRO A 78 34.32 2.85 24.54
N ILE A 79 33.24 3.53 24.14
CA ILE A 79 32.88 4.87 24.66
C ILE A 79 31.72 4.80 25.65
N TYR A 80 30.64 4.10 25.28
CA TYR A 80 29.38 4.05 26.01
C TYR A 80 29.05 2.67 26.58
N GLY A 81 29.76 1.63 26.13
CA GLY A 81 29.59 0.25 26.56
C GLY A 81 28.66 -0.56 25.65
N TRP A 82 28.67 -1.87 25.86
CA TRP A 82 27.90 -2.83 25.07
C TRP A 82 26.36 -2.63 25.08
N PRO A 83 25.72 -2.28 26.21
CA PRO A 83 24.27 -2.10 26.24
C PRO A 83 23.75 -1.07 25.24
N ASP A 84 24.42 0.08 25.14
CA ASP A 84 24.05 1.16 24.22
C ASP A 84 24.31 0.78 22.77
N ALA A 85 25.42 0.09 22.49
CA ALA A 85 25.73 -0.40 21.15
C ALA A 85 24.66 -1.39 20.64
N ILE A 86 24.12 -2.24 21.53
CA ILE A 86 23.04 -3.17 21.20
C ILE A 86 21.72 -2.42 20.97
N ALA A 87 21.37 -1.46 21.83
CA ALA A 87 20.17 -0.64 21.66
C ALA A 87 20.17 0.09 20.30
N ALA A 88 21.29 0.77 20.00
CA ALA A 88 21.56 1.42 18.71
C ALA A 88 21.41 0.45 17.54
N ALA A 89 22.04 -0.72 17.62
CA ALA A 89 21.95 -1.73 16.57
C ALA A 89 20.49 -2.19 16.32
N VAL A 90 19.70 -2.37 17.38
CA VAL A 90 18.30 -2.82 17.27
C VAL A 90 17.42 -1.77 16.59
N ALA A 91 17.63 -0.47 16.83
CA ALA A 91 16.86 0.58 16.17
C ALA A 91 17.02 0.53 14.64
N TRP A 92 18.22 0.23 14.15
CA TRP A 92 18.52 0.12 12.71
C TRP A 92 17.99 -1.16 12.05
N VAL A 93 17.60 -2.18 12.83
CA VAL A 93 16.88 -3.37 12.31
C VAL A 93 15.45 -3.01 11.87
N PHE A 94 14.82 -2.02 12.54
CA PHE A 94 13.44 -1.66 12.28
C PHE A 94 13.18 -1.14 10.84
N PRO A 95 13.98 -0.21 10.29
CA PRO A 95 13.88 0.18 8.88
C PRO A 95 14.01 -1.00 7.90
N ILE A 96 14.92 -1.96 8.18
CA ILE A 96 15.11 -3.15 7.36
C ILE A 96 13.83 -4.00 7.35
N ALA A 97 13.24 -4.23 8.53
CA ALA A 97 12.00 -5.00 8.67
C ALA A 97 10.82 -4.36 7.92
N LEU A 98 10.71 -3.02 7.96
CA LEU A 98 9.70 -2.27 7.20
C LEU A 98 9.90 -2.43 5.69
N LEU A 99 11.13 -2.22 5.19
CA LEU A 99 11.42 -2.39 3.76
C LEU A 99 11.11 -3.81 3.28
N ALA A 100 11.49 -4.82 4.05
CA ALA A 100 11.20 -6.22 3.73
C ALA A 100 9.69 -6.50 3.67
N SER A 101 8.91 -5.92 4.58
CA SER A 101 7.46 -6.14 4.68
C SER A 101 6.66 -5.37 3.62
N PHE A 102 7.03 -4.12 3.31
CA PHE A 102 6.29 -3.26 2.37
C PHE A 102 6.75 -3.44 0.92
N VAL A 103 8.04 -3.63 0.66
CA VAL A 103 8.61 -3.69 -0.69
C VAL A 103 8.83 -5.13 -1.15
N GLY A 104 9.25 -6.02 -0.24
CA GLY A 104 9.61 -7.41 -0.55
C GLY A 104 8.56 -8.20 -1.33
N PRO A 105 7.27 -8.23 -0.90
CA PRO A 105 6.22 -8.93 -1.63
C PRO A 105 6.05 -8.42 -3.06
N GLY A 106 5.97 -7.11 -3.25
CA GLY A 106 5.83 -6.49 -4.57
C GLY A 106 7.04 -6.73 -5.47
N PHE A 107 8.26 -6.62 -4.93
CA PHE A 107 9.49 -6.88 -5.66
C PHE A 107 9.59 -8.31 -6.19
N ARG A 108 9.25 -9.29 -5.34
CA ARG A 108 9.24 -10.72 -5.74
C ARG A 108 8.24 -10.98 -6.87
N LEU A 109 7.06 -10.36 -6.83
CA LEU A 109 6.06 -10.49 -7.89
C LEU A 109 6.47 -9.78 -9.16
N ALA A 110 7.12 -8.61 -9.07
CA ALA A 110 7.64 -7.88 -10.22
C ALA A 110 8.67 -8.70 -11.02
N LEU A 111 9.56 -9.41 -10.31
CA LEU A 111 10.54 -10.30 -10.94
C LEU A 111 9.87 -11.47 -11.67
N LYS A 112 8.75 -11.99 -11.15
CA LYS A 112 7.95 -13.02 -11.83
C LYS A 112 7.23 -12.46 -13.06
N ASP A 113 6.63 -11.28 -12.93
CA ASP A 113 5.91 -10.61 -14.03
C ASP A 113 6.81 -10.27 -15.22
N ARG A 114 8.12 -10.07 -14.99
CA ARG A 114 9.08 -9.84 -16.09
C ARG A 114 9.19 -11.01 -17.07
N LYS A 115 8.92 -12.22 -16.60
CA LYS A 115 9.01 -13.47 -17.39
C LYS A 115 7.64 -13.98 -17.84
N ALA A 116 6.56 -13.38 -17.35
CA ALA A 116 5.21 -13.88 -17.57
C ALA A 116 4.53 -13.13 -18.72
N GLU A 117 3.75 -13.86 -19.50
CA GLU A 117 2.94 -13.27 -20.54
C GLU A 117 1.79 -12.46 -19.93
N PRO A 118 1.44 -11.31 -20.54
CA PRO A 118 0.36 -10.49 -20.04
C PRO A 118 -0.99 -11.16 -20.30
N ARG A 119 -1.88 -11.07 -19.32
CA ARG A 119 -3.24 -11.59 -19.40
C ARG A 119 -4.17 -10.55 -20.03
N LEU A 120 -5.01 -11.00 -20.96
CA LEU A 120 -6.08 -10.19 -21.55
C LEU A 120 -7.36 -10.36 -20.74
N ILE A 121 -7.96 -9.24 -20.34
CA ILE A 121 -9.21 -9.17 -19.60
C ILE A 121 -10.19 -8.39 -20.47
N GLN A 122 -11.27 -9.04 -20.89
CA GLN A 122 -12.28 -8.45 -21.76
C GLN A 122 -13.61 -8.40 -21.00
N GLY A 123 -14.29 -7.26 -21.07
CA GLY A 123 -15.59 -7.10 -20.43
C GLY A 123 -16.19 -5.72 -20.63
N GLN A 124 -17.35 -5.51 -20.01
CA GLN A 124 -18.06 -4.24 -20.05
C GLN A 124 -17.53 -3.30 -18.97
N LEU A 125 -17.29 -2.04 -19.30
CA LEU A 125 -16.95 -1.01 -18.33
C LEU A 125 -18.14 -0.75 -17.40
N VAL A 126 -17.96 -0.96 -16.10
CA VAL A 126 -18.96 -0.67 -15.06
C VAL A 126 -18.71 0.69 -14.44
N GLY A 127 -17.43 1.04 -14.27
CA GLY A 127 -17.04 2.29 -13.65
C GLY A 127 -15.56 2.53 -13.79
N ALA A 128 -15.18 3.80 -13.71
CA ALA A 128 -13.81 4.22 -13.63
C ALA A 128 -13.72 5.32 -12.56
N SER A 129 -12.59 5.44 -11.87
CA SER A 129 -12.32 6.47 -10.86
C SER A 129 -10.88 6.95 -11.01
N SER A 130 -10.65 8.26 -10.94
CA SER A 130 -9.31 8.85 -10.86
C SER A 130 -8.67 8.63 -9.48
N VAL A 131 -9.46 8.21 -8.50
CA VAL A 131 -9.04 7.90 -7.13
C VAL A 131 -9.07 6.39 -6.93
N SER A 132 -7.97 5.83 -6.42
CA SER A 132 -7.91 4.44 -5.96
C SER A 132 -7.29 4.32 -4.57
N THR A 133 -7.24 3.09 -4.06
CA THR A 133 -6.54 2.73 -2.81
C THR A 133 -5.02 2.79 -2.94
N SER A 134 -4.48 2.81 -4.17
CA SER A 134 -3.05 2.90 -4.43
C SER A 134 -2.68 4.32 -4.87
N LEU A 135 -1.59 4.82 -4.30
CA LEU A 135 -1.08 6.17 -4.57
C LEU A 135 -0.86 6.42 -6.07
N GLY A 136 -1.43 7.49 -6.60
CA GLY A 136 -1.23 7.90 -7.99
C GLY A 136 -1.77 6.94 -9.05
N LEU A 137 -2.57 5.93 -8.67
CA LEU A 137 -3.30 5.06 -9.58
C LEU A 137 -4.80 5.39 -9.53
N GLY A 138 -5.46 5.28 -10.67
CA GLY A 138 -6.92 5.25 -10.77
C GLY A 138 -7.46 3.83 -10.61
N MET A 139 -8.78 3.70 -10.55
CA MET A 139 -9.49 2.42 -10.48
C MET A 139 -10.36 2.24 -11.72
N LEU A 140 -10.35 1.03 -12.27
CA LEU A 140 -11.20 0.62 -13.38
C LEU A 140 -11.98 -0.62 -12.96
N MET A 141 -13.29 -0.59 -13.11
CA MET A 141 -14.18 -1.71 -12.81
C MET A 141 -14.73 -2.26 -14.11
N VAL A 142 -14.38 -3.52 -14.40
CA VAL A 142 -14.78 -4.21 -15.63
C VAL A 142 -15.61 -5.43 -15.26
N GLN A 143 -16.81 -5.54 -15.81
CA GLN A 143 -17.66 -6.71 -15.70
C GLN A 143 -17.24 -7.73 -16.75
N THR A 144 -16.59 -8.78 -16.28
CA THR A 144 -16.21 -9.94 -17.09
C THR A 144 -17.23 -11.06 -16.92
N ARG A 145 -17.12 -12.13 -17.72
CA ARG A 145 -17.93 -13.35 -17.54
C ARG A 145 -17.76 -14.00 -16.15
N GLY A 146 -16.61 -13.76 -15.49
CA GLY A 146 -16.30 -14.27 -14.15
C GLY A 146 -16.73 -13.36 -13.01
N GLY A 147 -17.40 -12.24 -13.31
CA GLY A 147 -17.80 -11.22 -12.34
C GLY A 147 -17.10 -9.87 -12.55
N VAL A 148 -17.27 -8.96 -11.59
CA VAL A 148 -16.69 -7.62 -11.62
C VAL A 148 -15.24 -7.67 -11.13
N GLU A 149 -14.30 -7.33 -12.00
CA GLU A 149 -12.88 -7.19 -11.68
C GLU A 149 -12.53 -5.71 -11.48
N GLN A 150 -11.82 -5.41 -10.39
CA GLN A 150 -11.31 -4.09 -10.08
C GLN A 150 -9.81 -4.03 -10.38
N LEU A 151 -9.41 -3.15 -11.29
CA LEU A 151 -8.05 -2.99 -11.75
C LEU A 151 -7.52 -1.60 -11.37
N LEU A 152 -6.25 -1.55 -10.98
CA LEU A 152 -5.55 -0.30 -10.69
C LEU A 152 -4.86 0.18 -11.97
N VAL A 153 -5.24 1.35 -12.45
CA VAL A 153 -4.88 1.84 -13.79
C VAL A 153 -4.05 3.12 -13.69
N PRO A 154 -2.91 3.23 -14.40
CA PRO A 154 -2.17 4.48 -14.47
C PRO A 154 -3.03 5.63 -15.04
N PRO A 155 -2.89 6.87 -14.55
CA PRO A 155 -3.71 8.01 -15.00
C PRO A 155 -3.69 8.23 -16.52
N ALA A 156 -2.53 8.03 -17.15
CA ALA A 156 -2.37 8.14 -18.60
C ALA A 156 -3.27 7.16 -19.39
N ARG A 157 -3.50 5.96 -18.84
CA ARG A 157 -4.37 4.94 -19.42
C ARG A 157 -5.84 5.14 -19.05
N LEU A 158 -6.11 5.69 -17.87
CA LEU A 158 -7.46 6.02 -17.43
C LEU A 158 -8.12 7.08 -18.32
N LYS A 159 -7.34 8.06 -18.83
CA LYS A 159 -7.81 9.07 -19.79
C LYS A 159 -8.34 8.48 -21.11
N GLN A 160 -7.90 7.27 -21.46
CA GLN A 160 -8.33 6.57 -22.67
C GLN A 160 -9.69 5.88 -22.47
N VAL A 161 -10.17 5.78 -21.24
CA VAL A 161 -11.43 5.11 -20.88
C VAL A 161 -12.60 6.10 -21.04
N PRO A 162 -13.61 5.77 -21.86
CA PRO A 162 -14.78 6.61 -22.05
C PRO A 162 -15.65 6.65 -20.78
N GLY A 163 -16.45 7.71 -20.63
CA GLY A 163 -17.44 7.81 -19.55
C GLY A 163 -18.70 6.94 -19.74
N ASN A 164 -18.83 6.26 -20.88
CA ASN A 164 -20.02 5.47 -21.22
C ASN A 164 -19.80 3.96 -20.97
N GLN A 165 -20.88 3.18 -20.92
CA GLN A 165 -20.82 1.72 -20.83
C GLN A 165 -20.31 1.13 -22.16
N VAL A 166 -19.00 0.91 -22.25
CA VAL A 166 -18.35 0.37 -23.46
C VAL A 166 -17.60 -0.91 -23.12
N ASN A 167 -17.47 -1.81 -24.09
CA ASN A 167 -16.62 -2.98 -23.94
C ASN A 167 -15.16 -2.55 -24.00
N VAL A 168 -14.37 -3.04 -23.05
CA VAL A 168 -12.96 -2.68 -22.89
C VAL A 168 -12.14 -3.97 -22.84
N VAL A 169 -11.01 -3.95 -23.53
CA VAL A 169 -9.98 -4.98 -23.47
C VAL A 169 -8.80 -4.40 -22.72
N VAL A 170 -8.45 -5.00 -21.59
CA VAL A 170 -7.37 -4.56 -20.73
C VAL A 170 -6.28 -5.62 -20.72
N THR A 171 -5.05 -5.21 -21.00
CA THR A 171 -3.87 -6.08 -20.92
C THR A 171 -3.20 -5.86 -19.58
N VAL A 172 -3.12 -6.92 -18.76
CA VAL A 172 -2.71 -6.83 -17.36
C VAL A 172 -1.58 -7.80 -17.05
N THR A 173 -0.64 -7.43 -16.18
CA THR A 173 0.36 -8.39 -15.69
C THR A 173 -0.27 -9.37 -14.69
N PRO A 174 0.13 -10.65 -14.71
CA PRO A 174 -0.58 -11.68 -13.97
C PRO A 174 -0.48 -11.55 -12.46
N ASN A 175 0.65 -11.06 -11.92
CA ASN A 175 0.87 -11.01 -10.47
C ASN A 175 0.63 -9.62 -9.87
N LEU A 176 1.28 -8.57 -10.38
CA LEU A 176 1.10 -7.20 -9.87
C LEU A 176 -0.19 -6.56 -10.33
N HIS A 177 -0.95 -7.18 -11.22
CA HIS A 177 -2.16 -6.63 -11.80
C HIS A 177 -1.94 -5.25 -12.46
N HIS A 178 -0.75 -5.02 -13.00
CA HIS A 178 -0.42 -3.76 -13.67
C HIS A 178 -1.08 -3.70 -15.04
N VAL A 179 -1.85 -2.64 -15.30
CA VAL A 179 -2.48 -2.42 -16.59
C VAL A 179 -1.49 -1.83 -17.60
N LYS A 180 -1.04 -2.66 -18.54
CA LYS A 180 -0.12 -2.29 -19.63
C LYS A 180 -0.81 -1.48 -20.72
N SER A 181 -1.99 -1.91 -21.15
CA SER A 181 -2.78 -1.24 -22.18
C SER A 181 -4.28 -1.38 -21.94
N VAL A 182 -5.03 -0.38 -22.42
CA VAL A 182 -6.48 -0.33 -22.39
C VAL A 182 -6.94 -0.05 -23.81
N GLY A 183 -7.69 -0.99 -24.40
CA GLY A 183 -8.33 -0.85 -25.70
C GLY A 183 -9.83 -0.72 -25.52
N VAL A 184 -10.44 0.27 -26.16
CA VAL A 184 -11.89 0.50 -26.12
C VAL A 184 -12.50 -0.11 -27.38
N MET A 185 -13.43 -1.04 -27.22
CA MET A 185 -14.16 -1.69 -28.31
C MET A 185 -15.53 -1.02 -28.44
N GLY A 186 -15.65 -0.03 -29.32
CA GLY A 186 -16.92 0.62 -29.61
C GLY A 186 -16.79 1.99 -30.28
N GLN A 187 -17.88 2.44 -30.90
CA GLN A 187 -18.00 3.77 -31.49
C GLN A 187 -18.58 4.76 -30.48
N ARG A 188 -17.92 5.91 -30.34
CA ARG A 188 -18.24 7.10 -29.51
C ARG A 188 -17.51 7.16 -28.15
N MET A 189 -16.35 7.81 -28.18
CA MET A 189 -15.67 8.33 -26.99
C MET A 189 -16.42 9.56 -26.49
N VAL A 190 -17.25 9.42 -25.45
CA VAL A 190 -17.69 10.57 -24.66
C VAL A 190 -16.58 10.84 -23.64
N GLY A 191 -16.01 12.05 -23.72
CA GLY A 191 -15.01 12.51 -22.77
C GLY A 191 -15.54 12.40 -21.35
N ARG A 192 -14.81 11.71 -20.48
CA ARG A 192 -15.19 11.56 -19.10
C ARG A 192 -14.90 12.87 -18.35
N VAL A 193 -15.92 13.47 -17.77
CA VAL A 193 -15.72 14.54 -16.78
C VAL A 193 -15.24 13.88 -15.50
N GLU A 194 -13.97 14.11 -15.15
CA GLU A 194 -13.44 13.64 -13.87
C GLU A 194 -14.05 14.50 -12.75
N PRO A 195 -14.70 13.89 -11.75
CA PRO A 195 -15.12 14.65 -10.58
C PRO A 195 -13.87 15.23 -9.91
N PRO A 196 -13.90 16.52 -9.47
CA PRO A 196 -12.76 17.13 -8.82
C PRO A 196 -12.42 16.34 -7.56
N VAL A 197 -11.21 15.78 -7.51
CA VAL A 197 -10.75 14.99 -6.36
C VAL A 197 -10.48 15.97 -5.21
N PRO A 198 -11.17 15.83 -4.06
CA PRO A 198 -10.93 16.70 -2.92
C PRO A 198 -9.46 16.58 -2.48
N PRO A 199 -8.81 17.69 -2.10
CA PRO A 199 -7.42 17.67 -1.64
C PRO A 199 -7.23 16.75 -0.41
N VAL A 200 -8.26 16.59 0.41
CA VAL A 200 -8.28 15.68 1.58
C VAL A 200 -8.07 14.22 1.15
N MET A 201 -8.67 13.77 0.05
CA MET A 201 -8.46 12.40 -0.45
C MET A 201 -7.00 12.16 -0.90
N ARG A 202 -6.36 13.17 -1.52
CA ARG A 202 -4.95 13.08 -1.90
C ARG A 202 -4.04 12.96 -0.68
N ARG A 203 -4.34 13.70 0.39
CA ARG A 203 -3.60 13.62 1.66
C ARG A 203 -3.79 12.27 2.35
N LEU A 204 -5.02 11.76 2.39
CA LEU A 204 -5.34 10.47 3.00
C LEU A 204 -4.59 9.31 2.31
N GLN A 205 -4.42 9.37 0.99
CA GLN A 205 -3.65 8.37 0.24
C GLN A 205 -2.15 8.34 0.62
N LEU A 206 -1.59 9.44 1.11
CA LEU A 206 -0.16 9.52 1.48
C LEU A 206 0.13 8.93 2.86
N LEU A 207 -0.85 8.88 3.76
CA LEU A 207 -0.67 8.44 5.14
C LEU A 207 -0.09 7.02 5.25
N PRO A 208 -0.54 6.01 4.47
CA PRO A 208 0.03 4.66 4.52
C PRO A 208 1.54 4.58 4.18
N VAL A 209 2.10 5.59 3.51
CA VAL A 209 3.54 5.68 3.21
C VAL A 209 4.27 6.59 4.21
N LEU A 210 3.66 7.72 4.56
CA LEU A 210 4.28 8.68 5.47
C LEU A 210 4.38 8.13 6.88
N THR A 211 3.37 7.41 7.39
CA THR A 211 3.37 6.91 8.77
C THR A 211 4.51 5.92 9.05
N PRO A 212 4.74 4.87 8.23
CA PRO A 212 5.89 3.98 8.44
C PRO A 212 7.23 4.70 8.29
N LEU A 213 7.32 5.66 7.37
CA LEU A 213 8.55 6.43 7.16
C LEU A 213 8.84 7.34 8.36
N SER A 214 7.85 8.06 8.86
CA SER A 214 7.98 8.88 10.07
C SER A 214 8.29 8.06 11.31
N LEU A 215 7.75 6.83 11.41
CA LEU A 215 8.09 5.92 12.50
C LEU A 215 9.55 5.46 12.41
N ALA A 216 10.01 5.08 11.22
CA ALA A 216 11.40 4.68 11.01
C ALA A 216 12.37 5.81 11.34
N VAL A 217 12.13 7.01 10.81
CA VAL A 217 12.97 8.18 11.06
C VAL A 217 12.91 8.60 12.53
N GLY A 218 11.71 8.64 13.12
CA GLY A 218 11.53 9.00 14.53
C GLY A 218 12.24 8.05 15.47
N ALA A 219 12.15 6.73 15.23
CA ALA A 219 12.84 5.73 16.04
C ALA A 219 14.37 5.86 15.96
N VAL A 220 14.91 6.00 14.75
CA VAL A 220 16.37 6.14 14.54
C VAL A 220 16.90 7.43 15.14
N VAL A 221 16.24 8.57 14.87
CA VAL A 221 16.70 9.88 15.38
C VAL A 221 16.60 9.95 16.90
N ALA A 222 15.54 9.38 17.50
CA ALA A 222 15.39 9.33 18.95
C ALA A 222 16.51 8.52 19.61
N ASP A 223 16.79 7.34 19.06
CA ASP A 223 17.75 6.41 19.61
C ASP A 223 19.19 6.93 19.43
N ASP A 224 19.54 7.42 18.23
CA ASP A 224 20.85 8.03 17.95
C ASP A 224 21.08 9.30 18.81
N ALA A 225 20.05 10.13 19.02
CA ALA A 225 20.16 11.34 19.83
C ALA A 225 20.39 11.03 21.32
N VAL A 226 19.76 9.98 21.84
CA VAL A 226 20.04 9.54 23.22
C VAL A 226 21.39 8.83 23.29
N ALA A 227 21.72 7.95 22.35
CA ALA A 227 23.01 7.23 22.33
C ALA A 227 24.24 8.16 22.33
N LEU A 228 24.12 9.38 21.78
CA LEU A 228 25.17 10.39 21.79
C LEU A 228 25.20 11.25 23.07
N SER A 229 24.24 11.09 23.97
CA SER A 229 24.16 11.84 25.22
C SER A 229 25.07 11.25 26.31
N PRO A 230 25.81 12.07 27.07
CA PRO A 230 26.69 11.57 28.11
C PRO A 230 25.89 11.22 29.38
N ILE A 231 25.27 10.03 29.43
CA ILE A 231 24.49 9.55 30.57
C ILE A 231 25.19 8.35 31.21
N ASN A 232 25.44 8.43 32.51
CA ASN A 232 25.94 7.33 33.34
C ASN A 232 24.91 6.99 34.42
N PRO A 233 24.70 5.70 34.77
CA PRO A 233 25.35 4.49 34.26
C PRO A 233 24.76 3.97 32.93
N SER A 234 25.55 3.19 32.18
CA SER A 234 25.20 2.68 30.84
C SER A 234 23.91 1.86 30.76
N ALA A 235 23.56 1.11 31.81
CA ALA A 235 22.30 0.37 31.85
C ALA A 235 21.07 1.30 31.90
N LEU A 236 21.19 2.44 32.59
CA LEU A 236 20.16 3.47 32.66
C LEU A 236 20.08 4.23 31.33
N HIS A 237 21.25 4.50 30.73
CA HIS A 237 21.35 5.12 29.42
C HIS A 237 20.64 4.31 28.32
N ALA A 238 20.91 3.01 28.22
CA ALA A 238 20.25 2.12 27.27
C ALA A 238 18.73 2.08 27.49
N LEU A 239 18.28 2.04 28.75
CA LEU A 239 16.86 2.05 29.08
C LEU A 239 16.18 3.37 28.69
N LEU A 240 16.85 4.51 28.87
CA LEU A 240 16.37 5.81 28.41
C LEU A 240 16.33 5.92 26.88
N ALA A 241 17.32 5.36 26.18
CA ALA A 241 17.34 5.35 24.72
C ALA A 241 16.13 4.58 24.16
N VAL A 242 15.90 3.37 24.67
CA VAL A 242 14.74 2.55 24.29
C VAL A 242 13.42 3.25 24.65
N LEU A 243 13.31 3.83 25.85
CA LEU A 243 12.09 4.55 26.26
C LEU A 243 11.84 5.77 25.38
N ALA A 244 12.86 6.57 25.05
CA ALA A 244 12.73 7.72 24.17
C ALA A 244 12.26 7.30 22.77
N GLY A 245 12.85 6.24 22.21
CA GLY A 245 12.43 5.66 20.94
C GLY A 245 10.98 5.18 20.97
N VAL A 246 10.56 4.48 22.02
CA VAL A 246 9.17 4.01 22.20
C VAL A 246 8.20 5.18 22.35
N VAL A 247 8.53 6.20 23.13
CA VAL A 247 7.67 7.39 23.32
C VAL A 247 7.50 8.14 22.02
N ILE A 248 8.57 8.36 21.25
CA ILE A 248 8.51 9.04 19.96
C ILE A 248 7.73 8.21 18.94
N ALA A 249 7.94 6.89 18.89
CA ALA A 249 7.16 6.01 18.03
C ALA A 249 5.67 6.03 18.39
N ALA A 250 5.33 5.98 19.67
CA ALA A 250 3.95 6.08 20.16
C ALA A 250 3.32 7.45 19.82
N ALA A 251 4.08 8.54 19.96
CA ALA A 251 3.62 9.88 19.59
C ALA A 251 3.36 9.99 18.09
N VAL A 252 4.28 9.52 17.24
CA VAL A 252 4.11 9.51 15.78
C VAL A 252 2.89 8.68 15.38
N TYR A 253 2.73 7.49 15.96
CA TYR A 253 1.56 6.65 15.72
C TYR A 253 0.26 7.32 16.16
N GLY A 254 0.24 7.91 17.37
CA GLY A 254 -0.92 8.61 17.93
C GLY A 254 -1.33 9.83 17.11
N ILE A 255 -0.38 10.68 16.73
CA ILE A 255 -0.62 11.84 15.86
C ILE A 255 -1.16 11.37 14.50
N SER A 256 -0.53 10.37 13.90
CA SER A 256 -0.98 9.81 12.63
C SER A 256 -2.42 9.27 12.72
N PHE A 257 -2.78 8.60 13.82
CA PHE A 257 -4.12 8.07 14.04
C PHE A 257 -5.16 9.19 14.17
N LEU A 258 -4.85 10.25 14.92
CA LEU A 258 -5.75 11.40 15.06
C LEU A 258 -5.95 12.14 13.74
N VAL A 259 -4.88 12.32 12.95
CA VAL A 259 -4.94 12.93 11.62
C VAL A 259 -5.79 12.06 10.68
N GLN A 260 -5.59 10.74 10.68
CA GLN A 260 -6.40 9.82 9.89
C GLN A 260 -7.88 9.91 10.25
N ARG A 261 -8.20 9.93 11.54
CA ARG A 261 -9.58 10.06 12.02
C ARG A 261 -10.23 11.36 11.55
N ARG A 262 -9.55 12.50 11.74
CA ARG A 262 -10.04 13.81 11.30
C ARG A 262 -10.27 13.88 9.78
N MET A 263 -9.33 13.38 8.99
CA MET A 263 -9.48 13.36 7.54
C MET A 263 -10.61 12.43 7.07
N MET A 264 -10.86 11.33 7.77
CA MET A 264 -12.00 10.45 7.47
C MET A 264 -13.34 11.13 7.78
N GLU A 265 -13.43 11.90 8.86
CA GLU A 265 -14.61 12.72 9.19
C GLU A 265 -14.87 13.78 8.09
N GLU A 266 -13.81 14.46 7.63
CA GLU A 266 -13.89 15.42 6.50
C GLU A 266 -14.36 14.74 5.20
N VAL A 267 -13.88 13.53 4.91
CA VAL A 267 -14.31 12.77 3.72
C VAL A 267 -15.78 12.34 3.84
N GLN A 268 -16.22 11.87 5.01
CA GLN A 268 -17.61 11.47 5.24
C GLN A 268 -18.58 12.65 5.10
N ALA A 269 -18.16 13.86 5.49
CA ALA A 269 -18.95 15.07 5.31
C ALA A 269 -19.16 15.46 3.84
N LEU A 270 -18.26 15.03 2.95
CA LEU A 270 -18.35 15.30 1.50
C LEU A 270 -19.20 14.27 0.74
N VAL A 271 -19.59 13.16 1.38
CA VAL A 271 -20.47 12.17 0.75
C VAL A 271 -21.91 12.68 0.83
N PRO A 272 -22.65 12.77 -0.30
CA PRO A 272 -24.05 13.16 -0.27
C PRO A 272 -24.83 12.17 0.61
N ARG A 273 -25.51 12.69 1.64
CA ARG A 273 -26.43 11.89 2.46
C ARG A 273 -27.64 11.56 1.59
N THR A 274 -27.75 10.31 1.18
CA THR A 274 -28.93 9.74 0.52
C THR A 274 -30.00 9.41 1.53
#